data_AF-A0A6I3C8Y1-F1
#
_entry.id   AF-A0A6I3C8Y1-F1
#
_cell.length_a   1.000
_cell.length_b   1.000
_cell.length_c   1.000
_cell.angle_alpha   90.00
_cell.angle_beta   90.00
_cell.angle_gamma   90.00
#
_symmetry.space_group_name_H-M   'P 1'
#
loop_
_entity.id
_entity.type
_entity.pdbx_description
1 polymer ?
#
loop_
_entity_poly.entity_id
_entity_poly.type
_entity_poly.pdbx_seq_one_letter_code
_entity_poly.pdbx_strand_id
1 'polypeptide(L)'
;MTNEIRIDDLAAPVLNDMQRMALDYGESVHTELSVDAVCAAAMASTGLSDFGPDDFRERLDVQLAEMNDDPDRTGIGRMLMFGDCSRYAANRLL
;
A
#
# COMPACT_ATOMS: atom_id res chain seq x y z
N MET A 1 9.86 -39.33 -11.68
CA MET A 1 10.97 -38.37 -11.69
C MET A 1 10.42 -37.06 -11.17
N THR A 2 10.81 -36.63 -9.97
CA THR A 2 10.35 -35.35 -9.40
C THR A 2 11.38 -34.29 -9.79
N ASN A 3 10.98 -33.25 -10.53
CA ASN A 3 11.85 -32.12 -10.82
C ASN A 3 11.94 -31.26 -9.56
N GLU A 4 13.09 -31.31 -8.88
CA GLU A 4 13.37 -30.48 -7.71
C GLU A 4 13.76 -29.07 -8.18
N ILE A 5 13.08 -28.05 -7.64
CA ILE A 5 13.41 -26.63 -7.85
C ILE A 5 14.08 -26.13 -6.57
N ARG A 6 15.25 -25.49 -6.70
CA ARG A 6 15.98 -24.86 -5.60
C ARG A 6 16.07 -23.35 -5.85
N ILE A 7 15.63 -22.56 -4.88
CA ILE A 7 15.68 -21.09 -4.87
C ILE A 7 16.45 -20.72 -3.60
N ASP A 8 17.64 -20.16 -3.75
CA ASP A 8 18.57 -19.85 -2.67
C ASP A 8 18.43 -18.42 -2.13
N ASP A 9 17.70 -17.57 -2.84
CA ASP A 9 17.55 -16.14 -2.56
C ASP A 9 16.12 -15.73 -2.15
N LEU A 10 15.23 -16.69 -1.84
CA LEU A 10 13.81 -16.40 -1.55
C LEU A 10 13.63 -15.41 -0.38
N ALA A 11 14.44 -15.54 0.67
CA ALA A 11 14.40 -14.63 1.83
C ALA A 11 15.35 -13.43 1.68
N ALA A 12 16.27 -13.47 0.72
CA ALA A 12 17.31 -12.47 0.52
C ALA A 12 17.53 -12.24 -0.99
N PRO A 13 16.56 -11.59 -1.66
CA PRO A 13 16.56 -11.50 -3.12
C PRO A 13 17.77 -10.73 -3.63
N VAL A 14 18.37 -11.20 -4.74
CA VAL A 14 19.45 -10.48 -5.40
C VAL A 14 18.87 -9.40 -6.30
N LEU A 15 18.86 -8.17 -5.80
CA LEU A 15 18.26 -7.03 -6.49
C LEU A 15 19.18 -6.50 -7.61
N ASN A 16 18.58 -5.95 -8.66
CA ASN A 16 19.28 -5.09 -9.62
C ASN A 16 19.32 -3.62 -9.14
N ASP A 17 20.06 -2.76 -9.85
CA ASP A 17 20.22 -1.36 -9.47
C ASP A 17 18.89 -0.61 -9.39
N MET A 18 17.99 -0.85 -10.35
CA MET A 18 16.68 -0.22 -10.38
C MET A 18 15.81 -0.62 -9.19
N GLN A 19 15.83 -1.90 -8.80
CA GLN A 19 15.10 -2.41 -7.64
C GLN A 19 15.65 -1.83 -6.33
N ARG A 20 16.98 -1.74 -6.18
CA ARG A 20 17.61 -1.06 -5.03
C ARG A 20 17.18 0.40 -4.93
N MET A 21 17.27 1.14 -6.04
CA MET A 21 16.86 2.55 -6.07
C MET A 21 15.38 2.72 -5.72
N ALA A 22 14.51 1.81 -6.15
CA ALA A 22 13.10 1.84 -5.83
C ALA A 22 12.83 1.60 -4.33
N LEU A 23 13.57 0.68 -3.70
CA LEU A 23 13.51 0.48 -2.26
C LEU A 23 14.00 1.72 -1.51
N ASP A 24 15.20 2.22 -1.85
CA ASP A 24 15.78 3.41 -1.21
C ASP A 24 14.85 4.62 -1.31
N TYR A 25 14.23 4.83 -2.48
CA TYR A 25 13.24 5.88 -2.65
C TYR A 25 12.01 5.65 -1.76
N GLY A 26 11.48 4.42 -1.74
CA GLY A 26 10.36 4.05 -0.88
C GLY A 26 10.64 4.32 0.60
N GLU A 27 11.81 3.92 1.11
CA GLU A 27 12.23 4.14 2.49
C GLU A 27 12.42 5.63 2.82
N SER A 28 12.71 6.48 1.83
CA SER A 28 12.83 7.93 2.01
C SER A 28 11.49 8.66 2.19
N VAL A 29 10.37 8.00 1.86
CA VAL A 29 9.03 8.60 1.88
C VAL A 29 8.22 8.05 3.05
N HIS A 30 7.85 8.93 3.98
CA HIS A 30 6.87 8.56 5.00
C HIS A 30 5.46 8.50 4.39
N THR A 31 4.87 7.30 4.37
CA THR A 31 3.48 7.09 3.93
C THR A 31 2.59 6.80 5.14
N GLU A 32 1.66 7.71 5.42
CA GLU A 32 0.64 7.54 6.45
C GLU A 32 -0.47 6.61 5.94
N LEU A 33 -0.58 5.43 6.55
CA LEU A 33 -1.63 4.45 6.26
C LEU A 33 -2.73 4.56 7.32
N SER A 34 -3.60 5.55 7.15
CA SER A 34 -4.80 5.76 7.96
C SER A 34 -6.03 5.93 7.07
N VAL A 35 -7.21 5.55 7.58
CA VAL A 35 -8.49 5.74 6.86
C VAL A 35 -8.68 7.22 6.50
N ASP A 36 -8.33 8.13 7.42
CA ASP A 36 -8.48 9.56 7.23
C ASP A 36 -7.55 10.10 6.14
N ALA A 37 -6.29 9.67 6.08
CA ALA A 37 -5.37 10.06 5.02
C ALA A 37 -5.86 9.58 3.64
N VAL A 38 -6.37 8.34 3.55
CA VAL A 38 -6.95 7.79 2.32
C VAL A 38 -8.19 8.56 1.88
N CYS A 39 -9.13 8.81 2.78
CA CYS A 39 -10.33 9.58 2.49
C CYS A 39 -9.98 11.02 2.09
N ALA A 40 -9.03 11.67 2.77
CA ALA A 40 -8.56 13.01 2.43
C ALA A 40 -7.97 13.06 1.02
N ALA A 41 -7.15 12.09 0.64
CA ALA A 41 -6.60 12.00 -0.71
C ALA A 41 -7.69 11.80 -1.78
N ALA A 42 -8.68 10.95 -1.51
CA ALA A 42 -9.82 10.75 -2.39
C ALA A 42 -10.66 12.02 -2.58
N MET A 43 -10.96 12.74 -1.50
CA MET A 43 -11.68 14.02 -1.57
C MET A 43 -10.86 15.07 -2.33
N ALA A 44 -9.55 15.17 -2.08
CA ALA A 44 -8.67 16.12 -2.76
C ALA A 44 -8.60 15.87 -4.28
N SER A 45 -8.61 14.60 -4.70
CA SER A 45 -8.52 14.22 -6.11
C SER A 45 -9.83 14.35 -6.89
N THR A 46 -10.98 14.22 -6.22
CA THR A 46 -12.31 14.25 -6.87
C THR A 46 -13.05 15.57 -6.67
N GLY A 47 -12.76 16.30 -5.60
CA GLY A 47 -13.55 17.47 -5.16
C GLY A 47 -14.88 17.10 -4.49
N LEU A 48 -15.13 15.81 -4.24
CA LEU A 48 -16.36 15.28 -3.64
C LEU A 48 -16.10 14.82 -2.20
N SER A 49 -17.15 14.75 -1.38
CA SER A 49 -17.02 14.43 0.06
C SER A 49 -18.08 13.47 0.61
N ASP A 50 -19.03 13.04 -0.21
CA ASP A 50 -20.09 12.11 0.22
C ASP A 50 -19.72 10.68 -0.18
N PHE A 51 -19.14 9.93 0.78
CA PHE A 51 -18.81 8.52 0.61
C PHE A 51 -20.02 7.58 0.79
N GLY A 52 -21.23 8.10 1.03
CA GLY A 52 -22.36 7.28 1.43
C GLY A 52 -22.15 6.62 2.80
N PRO A 53 -22.61 5.37 3.02
CA PRO A 53 -22.46 4.69 4.31
C PRO A 53 -20.99 4.50 4.74
N ASP A 54 -20.73 4.57 6.05
CA ASP A 54 -19.37 4.43 6.62
C ASP A 54 -18.91 2.97 6.81
N ASP A 55 -19.68 1.99 6.32
CA ASP A 55 -19.45 0.55 6.48
C ASP A 55 -18.13 0.04 5.87
N PHE A 56 -17.47 0.83 5.03
CA PHE A 56 -16.17 0.52 4.45
C PHE A 56 -15.00 0.86 5.39
N ARG A 57 -15.18 1.80 6.33
CA ARG A 57 -14.09 2.37 7.13
C ARG A 57 -13.43 1.33 8.02
N GLU A 58 -14.22 0.49 8.70
CA GLU A 58 -13.69 -0.59 9.56
C GLU A 58 -12.85 -1.60 8.77
N ARG A 59 -13.33 -2.02 7.59
CA ARG A 59 -12.61 -2.98 6.73
C ARG A 59 -11.35 -2.36 6.12
N LEU A 60 -11.37 -1.07 5.82
CA LEU A 60 -10.19 -0.34 5.35
C LEU A 60 -9.16 -0.19 6.47
N ASP A 61 -9.60 0.14 7.68
CA ASP A 61 -8.74 0.27 8.85
C ASP A 61 -7.96 -1.01 9.13
N VAL A 62 -8.63 -2.17 9.14
CA VAL A 62 -7.97 -3.48 9.31
C VAL A 62 -6.89 -3.70 8.24
N GLN A 63 -7.19 -3.45 6.96
CA GLN A 63 -6.20 -3.64 5.89
C GLN A 63 -4.99 -2.71 6.00
N LEU A 64 -5.19 -1.47 6.47
CA LEU A 64 -4.11 -0.51 6.70
C LEU A 64 -3.30 -0.87 7.95
N ALA A 65 -3.95 -1.34 9.01
CA ALA A 65 -3.33 -1.81 10.24
C ALA A 65 -2.40 -3.01 9.98
N GLU A 66 -2.84 -4.01 9.21
CA GLU A 66 -1.99 -5.15 8.82
C GLU A 66 -0.71 -4.71 8.10
N MET A 67 -0.77 -3.66 7.28
CA MET A 67 0.40 -3.09 6.61
C MET A 67 1.29 -2.24 7.55
N ASN A 68 0.73 -1.66 8.61
CA ASN A 68 1.49 -0.94 9.63
C ASN A 68 2.21 -1.89 10.60
N ASP A 69 1.59 -3.03 10.90
CA ASP A 69 2.11 -4.00 11.86
C ASP A 69 3.12 -4.99 11.25
N ASP A 70 3.27 -4.99 9.93
CA ASP A 70 4.23 -5.84 9.21
C ASP A 70 5.59 -5.14 9.05
N PRO A 71 6.63 -5.54 9.84
CA PRO A 71 7.94 -4.91 9.84
C PRO A 71 8.73 -5.17 8.55
N ASP A 72 8.32 -6.16 7.75
CA ASP A 72 9.00 -6.52 6.50
C ASP A 72 8.42 -5.75 5.29
N ARG A 73 7.42 -4.88 5.51
CA ARG A 73 6.88 -4.02 4.45
C ARG A 73 7.83 -2.90 4.09
N THR A 74 8.21 -2.88 2.82
CA THR A 74 9.02 -1.82 2.23
C THR A 74 8.24 -0.52 2.11
N GLY A 75 8.92 0.61 2.19
CA GLY A 75 8.32 1.94 2.04
C GLY A 75 7.60 2.10 0.69
N ILE A 76 8.15 1.55 -0.40
CA ILE A 76 7.48 1.56 -1.71
C ILE A 76 6.20 0.71 -1.71
N GLY A 77 6.16 -0.41 -0.99
CA GLY A 77 4.96 -1.21 -0.81
C GLY A 77 3.85 -0.44 -0.10
N ARG A 78 4.21 0.33 0.94
CA ARG A 78 3.28 1.20 1.66
C ARG A 78 2.73 2.31 0.76
N MET A 79 3.58 2.94 -0.05
CA MET A 79 3.15 3.94 -1.04
C MET A 79 2.14 3.40 -2.04
N LEU A 80 2.40 2.20 -2.59
CA LEU A 80 1.51 1.57 -3.56
C LEU A 80 0.15 1.22 -2.94
N MET A 81 0.14 0.65 -1.73
CA MET A 81 -1.10 0.37 -0.99
C MET A 81 -1.91 1.64 -0.76
N PHE A 82 -1.28 2.74 -0.31
CA PHE A 82 -1.96 4.02 -0.13
C PHE A 82 -2.59 4.53 -1.43
N GLY A 83 -1.85 4.44 -2.55
CA GLY A 83 -2.34 4.83 -3.87
C GLY A 83 -3.56 4.02 -4.32
N ASP A 84 -3.54 2.70 -4.12
CA ASP A 84 -4.66 1.82 -4.44
C ASP A 84 -5.88 2.11 -3.56
N CYS A 85 -5.70 2.22 -2.24
CA CYS A 85 -6.78 2.58 -1.32
C CYS A 85 -7.40 3.94 -1.66
N SER A 86 -6.57 4.94 -1.96
CA SER A 86 -7.03 6.28 -2.36
C SER A 86 -7.84 6.24 -3.65
N ARG A 87 -7.41 5.44 -4.64
CA ARG A 87 -8.13 5.23 -5.89
C ARG A 87 -9.48 4.55 -5.67
N TYR A 88 -9.56 3.53 -4.79
CA TYR A 88 -10.83 2.87 -4.48
C TYR A 88 -11.78 3.77 -3.70
N ALA A 89 -11.25 4.57 -2.76
CA ALA A 89 -12.03 5.58 -2.06
C ALA A 89 -12.54 6.67 -3.02
N ALA A 90 -11.73 7.11 -3.98
CA ALA A 90 -12.17 8.04 -5.02
C ALA A 90 -13.30 7.46 -5.88
N ASN A 91 -13.22 6.18 -6.26
CA ASN A 91 -14.29 5.51 -7.00
C ASN A 91 -15.61 5.42 -6.21
N ARG A 92 -15.57 5.45 -4.87
CA ARG A 92 -16.78 5.47 -4.03
C ARG A 92 -17.46 6.85 -4.05
N LEU A 93 -16.73 7.91 -4.38
CA LEU A 93 -17.25 9.26 -4.47
C LEU A 93 -17.90 9.57 -5.83
N LEU A 94 -17.57 8.81 -6.88
CA LEU A 94 -18.01 9.01 -8.27
C LEU A 94 -19.26 8.17 -8.61
#